data_AF-A0A7V8A6V8-F1
#
_entry.id   AF-A0A7V8A6V8-F1
#
_cell.length_a   1.000
_cell.length_b   1.000
_cell.length_c   1.000
_cell.angle_alpha   90.00
_cell.angle_beta   90.00
_cell.angle_gamma   90.00
#
_symmetry.space_group_name_H-M   'P 1'
#
loop_
_entity.id
_entity.type
_entity.pdbx_description
1 polymer ?
#
loop_
_entity_poly.entity_id
_entity_poly.type
_entity_poly.pdbx_seq_one_letter_code
_entity_poly.pdbx_strand_id
1 'polypeptide(L)'
;MDIYVWLIGPIIQIIIGIAGFFFATQNIKKQHELDLIKYRKDISLNKMEEIPEKITEIIQNLYTYRGIPPEGRLSYINKLEPIAIKIIAYGSLKANKIYSHIRKCQCEKDEDYFYKNLSCFILLYCQIRYDLSGEEFNPKLAGDVNFREVGFNTDTYKKTSNKIVDELKLDKYFKIK
;
A
#
# COMPACT_ATOMS: atom_id res chain seq x y z
N MET A 1 -72.26 12.70 5.39
CA MET A 1 -71.08 12.03 5.95
C MET A 1 -70.17 11.76 4.77
N ASP A 2 -69.15 12.59 4.66
CA ASP A 2 -68.88 13.25 3.39
C ASP A 2 -67.82 12.51 2.58
N ILE A 3 -68.07 12.36 1.29
CA ILE A 3 -67.18 11.75 0.28
C ILE A 3 -65.73 12.29 0.39
N TYR A 4 -65.58 13.54 0.84
CA TYR A 4 -64.29 14.18 1.10
C TYR A 4 -63.44 13.45 2.15
N VAL A 5 -64.03 12.90 3.21
CA VAL A 5 -63.30 12.18 4.27
C VAL A 5 -62.73 10.85 3.73
N TRP A 6 -63.44 10.20 2.80
CA TRP A 6 -62.99 8.97 2.15
C TRP A 6 -61.86 9.18 1.14
N LEU A 7 -61.71 10.39 0.58
CA LEU A 7 -60.69 10.70 -0.43
C LEU A 7 -59.37 11.21 0.17
N ILE A 8 -59.38 11.83 1.36
CA ILE A 8 -58.17 12.40 1.99
C ILE A 8 -57.16 11.30 2.41
N GLY A 9 -57.64 10.20 2.98
CA GLY A 9 -56.78 9.09 3.43
C GLY A 9 -55.90 8.48 2.31
N PRO A 10 -56.48 8.07 1.18
CA PRO A 10 -55.73 7.55 0.03
C PRO A 10 -54.71 8.54 -0.54
N ILE A 11 -55.03 9.84 -0.58
CA ILE A 11 -54.12 10.88 -1.08
C ILE A 11 -52.86 10.98 -0.18
N ILE A 12 -53.05 10.95 1.14
CA ILE A 12 -51.94 10.98 2.10
C ILE A 12 -51.06 9.73 1.94
N GLN A 13 -51.64 8.54 1.76
CA GLN A 13 -50.88 7.31 1.51
C GLN A 13 -50.03 7.38 0.23
N ILE A 14 -50.56 7.98 -0.84
CA ILE A 14 -49.82 8.18 -2.09
C ILE A 14 -48.63 9.12 -1.88
N ILE A 15 -48.82 10.24 -1.17
CA ILE A 15 -47.73 11.20 -0.89
C ILE A 15 -46.63 10.55 -0.04
N ILE A 16 -47.02 9.81 1.01
CA ILE A 16 -46.07 9.06 1.85
C ILE A 16 -45.34 8.00 1.01
N GLY A 17 -46.04 7.30 0.12
CA GLY A 17 -45.45 6.32 -0.79
C GLY A 17 -44.43 6.93 -1.75
N ILE A 18 -44.74 8.06 -2.37
CA ILE A 18 -43.82 8.77 -3.28
C ILE A 18 -42.58 9.26 -2.52
N ALA A 19 -42.77 9.87 -1.35
CA ALA A 19 -41.66 10.33 -0.52
C ALA A 19 -40.78 9.16 -0.06
N GLY A 20 -41.39 8.07 0.41
CA GLY A 20 -40.70 6.86 0.83
C GLY A 20 -39.90 6.21 -0.31
N PHE A 21 -40.49 6.14 -1.51
CA PHE A 21 -39.80 5.66 -2.70
C PHE A 21 -38.60 6.54 -3.06
N PHE A 22 -38.75 7.87 -3.00
CA PHE A 22 -37.64 8.79 -3.26
C PHE A 22 -36.48 8.60 -2.28
N PHE A 23 -36.75 8.51 -0.97
CA PHE A 23 -35.70 8.23 0.02
C PHE A 23 -35.06 6.85 -0.18
N ALA A 24 -35.86 5.82 -0.47
CA ALA A 24 -35.36 4.47 -0.71
C ALA A 24 -34.40 4.43 -1.92
N THR A 25 -34.77 5.06 -3.04
CA THR A 25 -33.90 5.10 -4.23
C THR A 25 -32.59 5.85 -4.00
N GLN A 26 -32.58 6.92 -3.19
CA GLN A 26 -31.33 7.59 -2.81
C GLN A 26 -30.45 6.70 -1.94
N ASN A 27 -31.03 6.00 -0.98
CA ASN A 27 -30.28 5.10 -0.10
C ASN A 27 -29.70 3.91 -0.87
N ILE A 28 -30.46 3.33 -1.79
CA ILE A 28 -29.99 2.25 -2.68
C ILE A 28 -28.81 2.74 -3.53
N LYS A 29 -28.88 3.94 -4.11
CA LYS A 29 -27.76 4.52 -4.88
C LYS A 29 -26.50 4.68 -4.02
N LYS A 30 -26.64 5.26 -2.83
CA LYS A 30 -25.51 5.42 -1.88
C LYS A 30 -24.91 4.06 -1.50
N GLN A 31 -25.76 3.06 -1.25
CA GLN A 31 -25.31 1.72 -0.92
C GLN A 31 -24.55 1.08 -2.08
N HIS A 32 -25.05 1.17 -3.32
CA HIS A 32 -24.33 0.68 -4.50
C HIS A 32 -22.96 1.36 -4.68
N GLU A 33 -22.86 2.67 -4.46
CA GLU A 33 -21.57 3.36 -4.53
C GLU A 33 -20.58 2.86 -3.47
N LEU A 34 -21.04 2.66 -2.23
CA LEU A 34 -20.24 2.08 -1.15
C LEU A 34 -19.80 0.65 -1.47
N ASP A 35 -20.69 -0.17 -2.02
CA ASP A 35 -20.39 -1.55 -2.42
C ASP A 35 -19.36 -1.57 -3.55
N LEU A 36 -19.44 -0.65 -4.52
CA LEU A 36 -18.43 -0.52 -5.58
C LEU A 36 -17.07 -0.10 -5.03
N ILE A 37 -17.03 0.84 -4.08
CA ILE A 37 -15.78 1.26 -3.41
C ILE A 37 -15.17 0.07 -2.66
N LYS A 38 -16.00 -0.67 -1.91
CA LYS A 38 -15.57 -1.86 -1.18
C LYS A 38 -15.04 -2.93 -2.13
N TYR A 39 -15.76 -3.23 -3.20
CA TYR A 39 -15.34 -4.20 -4.20
C TYR A 39 -14.00 -3.84 -4.86
N ARG A 40 -13.78 -2.56 -5.20
CA ARG A 40 -12.50 -2.09 -5.73
C ARG A 40 -11.37 -2.24 -4.72
N LYS A 41 -11.64 -1.94 -3.44
CA LYS A 41 -10.69 -2.13 -2.36
C LYS A 41 -10.33 -3.61 -2.19
N ASP A 42 -11.33 -4.49 -2.18
CA ASP A 42 -11.13 -5.94 -2.07
C ASP A 42 -10.29 -6.48 -3.25
N ILE A 43 -10.51 -5.99 -4.48
CA ILE A 43 -9.65 -6.34 -5.61
C ILE A 43 -8.21 -5.88 -5.37
N SER A 44 -8.00 -4.63 -4.95
CA SER A 44 -6.65 -4.11 -4.67
C SER A 44 -5.96 -4.96 -3.60
N LEU A 45 -6.64 -5.29 -2.50
CA LEU A 45 -6.14 -6.16 -1.45
C LEU A 45 -5.73 -7.53 -2.00
N ASN A 46 -6.63 -8.21 -2.72
CA ASN A 46 -6.38 -9.52 -3.30
C ASN A 46 -5.21 -9.51 -4.32
N LYS A 47 -5.04 -8.43 -5.08
CA LYS A 47 -3.94 -8.30 -6.04
C LYS A 47 -2.60 -8.04 -5.35
N MET A 48 -2.62 -7.43 -4.17
CA MET A 48 -1.45 -7.01 -3.40
C MET A 48 -1.03 -8.02 -2.32
N GLU A 49 -1.86 -9.03 -2.01
CA GLU A 49 -1.63 -10.00 -0.92
C GLU A 49 -0.28 -10.75 -1.02
N GLU A 50 0.12 -11.16 -2.21
CA GLU A 50 1.40 -11.87 -2.44
C GLU A 50 2.63 -10.95 -2.46
N ILE A 51 2.45 -9.64 -2.46
CA ILE A 51 3.53 -8.67 -2.67
C ILE A 51 4.52 -8.62 -1.50
N PRO A 52 4.10 -8.64 -0.22
CA PRO A 52 5.02 -8.69 0.92
C PRO A 52 5.98 -9.88 0.88
N GLU A 53 5.50 -11.06 0.47
CA GLU A 53 6.32 -12.26 0.31
C GLU A 53 7.40 -12.04 -0.75
N LYS A 54 7.01 -11.56 -1.94
CA LYS A 54 7.96 -11.29 -3.02
C LYS A 54 8.97 -10.19 -2.68
N ILE A 55 8.58 -9.16 -1.94
CA ILE A 55 9.52 -8.14 -1.44
C ILE A 55 10.53 -8.79 -0.49
N THR A 56 10.10 -9.71 0.37
CA THR A 56 10.97 -10.43 1.28
C THR A 56 12.00 -11.29 0.54
N GLU A 57 11.60 -11.97 -0.55
CA GLU A 57 12.53 -12.69 -1.42
C GLU A 57 13.58 -11.74 -2.04
N ILE A 58 13.16 -10.55 -2.47
CA ILE A 58 14.08 -9.55 -3.03
C ILE A 58 15.08 -9.07 -1.97
N ILE A 59 14.63 -8.83 -0.74
CA ILE A 59 15.51 -8.48 0.38
C ILE A 59 16.55 -9.58 0.61
N GLN A 60 16.13 -10.85 0.62
CA GLN A 60 17.06 -11.97 0.77
C GLN A 60 18.10 -12.02 -0.34
N ASN A 61 17.68 -11.80 -1.59
CA ASN A 61 18.61 -11.74 -2.72
C ASN A 61 19.61 -10.58 -2.59
N LEU A 62 19.20 -9.41 -2.08
CA LEU A 62 20.11 -8.28 -1.86
C LEU A 62 21.26 -8.63 -0.92
N TYR A 63 21.01 -9.43 0.13
CA TYR A 63 22.07 -9.95 1.00
C TYR A 63 22.99 -10.90 0.23
N THR A 64 22.45 -11.83 -0.55
CA THR A 64 23.24 -12.78 -1.35
C THR A 64 24.19 -12.10 -2.33
N TYR A 65 23.81 -10.93 -2.87
CA TYR A 65 24.62 -10.17 -3.85
C TYR A 65 25.47 -9.05 -3.22
N ARG A 66 25.51 -8.94 -1.90
CA ARG A 66 26.33 -7.94 -1.20
C ARG A 66 27.81 -8.22 -1.50
N GLY A 67 28.50 -7.25 -2.08
CA GLY A 67 29.91 -7.39 -2.49
C GLY A 67 30.15 -8.07 -3.84
N ILE A 68 29.09 -8.47 -4.56
CA ILE A 68 29.20 -9.03 -5.92
C ILE A 68 29.23 -7.90 -6.97
N PRO A 69 30.05 -8.00 -8.04
CA PRO A 69 30.13 -7.00 -9.10
C PRO A 69 28.78 -6.71 -9.76
N PRO A 70 28.60 -5.52 -10.36
CA PRO A 70 27.33 -5.07 -10.97
C PRO A 70 26.73 -6.02 -12.01
N GLU A 71 27.54 -6.85 -12.67
CA GLU A 71 27.09 -7.79 -13.71
C GLU A 71 26.21 -8.92 -13.15
N GLY A 72 26.37 -9.29 -11.86
CA GLY A 72 25.48 -10.23 -11.16
C GLY A 72 24.20 -9.60 -10.59
N ARG A 73 24.09 -8.26 -10.62
CA ARG A 73 22.96 -7.49 -10.04
C ARG A 73 21.71 -7.48 -10.94
N LEU A 74 21.82 -7.86 -12.21
CA LEU A 74 20.68 -7.91 -13.14
C LEU A 74 19.58 -8.89 -12.71
N SER A 75 19.89 -9.89 -11.87
CA SER A 75 18.91 -10.93 -11.48
C SER A 75 17.81 -10.41 -10.54
N TYR A 76 18.08 -9.48 -9.63
CA TYR A 76 17.05 -8.96 -8.70
C TYR A 76 16.15 -7.92 -9.37
N ILE A 77 16.65 -7.17 -10.36
CA ILE A 77 15.86 -6.19 -11.12
C ILE A 77 14.76 -6.91 -11.89
N ASN A 78 15.07 -8.07 -12.48
CA ASN A 78 14.09 -8.90 -13.19
C ASN A 78 12.98 -9.42 -12.28
N LYS A 79 13.28 -9.64 -10.98
CA LYS A 79 12.25 -10.03 -9.99
C LYS A 79 11.35 -8.87 -9.56
N LEU A 80 11.77 -7.63 -9.80
CA LEU A 80 11.02 -6.43 -9.45
C LEU A 80 9.87 -6.16 -10.43
N GLU A 81 10.03 -6.48 -11.71
CA GLU A 81 9.05 -6.17 -12.78
C GLU A 81 7.65 -6.74 -12.52
N PRO A 82 7.48 -8.03 -12.15
CA PRO A 82 6.15 -8.57 -11.89
C PRO A 82 5.43 -7.89 -10.72
N ILE A 83 6.20 -7.42 -9.73
CA ILE A 83 5.70 -6.74 -8.54
C ILE A 83 5.40 -5.27 -8.86
N ALA A 84 6.22 -4.64 -9.69
CA ALA A 84 6.08 -3.26 -10.13
C ALA A 84 4.72 -2.98 -10.75
N ILE A 85 4.28 -3.83 -11.68
CA ILE A 85 3.00 -3.67 -12.37
C ILE A 85 1.84 -3.63 -11.35
N LYS A 86 1.90 -4.51 -10.33
CA LYS A 86 0.88 -4.58 -9.29
C LYS A 86 0.92 -3.36 -8.36
N ILE A 87 2.11 -2.94 -7.93
CA ILE A 87 2.26 -1.73 -7.10
C ILE A 87 1.73 -0.50 -7.84
N ILE A 88 2.11 -0.31 -9.12
CA ILE A 88 1.68 0.84 -9.92
C ILE A 88 0.16 0.85 -10.09
N ALA A 89 -0.45 -0.30 -10.39
CA ALA A 89 -1.88 -0.39 -10.68
C ALA A 89 -2.77 -0.37 -9.42
N TYR A 90 -2.33 -0.97 -8.31
CA TYR A 90 -3.18 -1.27 -7.15
C TYR A 90 -2.64 -0.75 -5.82
N GLY A 91 -1.37 -0.33 -5.76
CA GLY A 91 -0.74 0.16 -4.54
C GLY A 91 -1.15 1.59 -4.17
N SER A 92 -0.96 1.95 -2.90
CA SER A 92 -1.20 3.32 -2.44
C SER A 92 -0.24 4.31 -3.08
N LEU A 93 -0.58 5.61 -3.02
CA LEU A 93 0.31 6.68 -3.47
C LEU A 93 1.67 6.63 -2.74
N LYS A 94 1.68 6.25 -1.46
CA LYS A 94 2.91 6.11 -0.66
C LYS A 94 3.76 4.94 -1.17
N ALA A 95 3.14 3.79 -1.45
CA ALA A 95 3.84 2.64 -2.05
C ALA A 95 4.46 3.00 -3.41
N ASN A 96 3.70 3.72 -4.26
CA ASN A 96 4.17 4.20 -5.55
C ASN A 96 5.34 5.18 -5.45
N LYS A 97 5.35 6.07 -4.44
CA LYS A 97 6.49 6.96 -4.18
C LYS A 97 7.75 6.19 -3.81
N ILE A 98 7.62 5.21 -2.92
CA ILE A 98 8.75 4.35 -2.50
C ILE A 98 9.27 3.56 -3.70
N TYR A 99 8.38 2.96 -4.49
CA TYR A 99 8.76 2.22 -5.69
C TYR A 99 9.44 3.10 -6.75
N SER A 100 8.93 4.31 -6.99
CA SER A 100 9.59 5.28 -7.87
C SER A 100 11.00 5.63 -7.39
N HIS A 101 11.18 5.77 -6.08
CA HIS A 101 12.49 6.04 -5.49
C HIS A 101 13.45 4.84 -5.64
N ILE A 102 12.98 3.60 -5.47
CA ILE A 102 13.78 2.38 -5.76
C ILE A 102 14.35 2.44 -7.17
N ARG A 103 13.53 2.77 -8.18
CA ARG A 103 13.98 2.87 -9.58
C ARG A 103 15.02 3.96 -9.80
N LYS A 104 14.88 5.10 -9.13
CA LYS A 104 15.89 6.17 -9.20
C LYS A 104 17.22 5.72 -8.59
N CYS A 105 17.20 5.10 -7.42
CA CYS A 105 18.41 4.59 -6.76
C CYS A 105 19.12 3.49 -7.56
N GLN A 106 18.40 2.72 -8.38
CA GLN A 106 19.02 1.72 -9.27
C GLN A 106 19.87 2.34 -10.38
N CYS A 107 19.56 3.57 -10.81
CA CYS A 107 20.33 4.26 -11.84
C CYS A 107 21.57 4.99 -11.29
N GLU A 108 21.67 5.15 -9.97
CA GLU A 108 22.77 5.86 -9.31
C GLU A 108 23.90 4.88 -8.93
N LYS A 109 25.14 5.19 -9.35
CA LYS A 109 26.33 4.46 -8.88
C LYS A 109 26.75 5.02 -7.52
N ASP A 110 26.18 4.44 -6.46
CA ASP A 110 26.41 4.88 -5.08
C ASP A 110 27.21 3.85 -4.27
N GLU A 111 28.11 4.31 -3.40
CA GLU A 111 28.83 3.49 -2.42
C GLU A 111 27.86 2.91 -1.36
N ASP A 112 26.77 3.63 -1.04
CA ASP A 112 25.74 3.20 -0.09
C ASP A 112 24.58 2.42 -0.75
N TYR A 113 24.79 1.91 -1.97
CA TYR A 113 23.79 1.20 -2.78
C TYR A 113 23.00 0.15 -1.98
N PHE A 114 23.70 -0.65 -1.17
CA PHE A 114 23.09 -1.72 -0.38
C PHE A 114 22.11 -1.17 0.66
N TYR A 115 22.55 -0.24 1.51
CA TYR A 115 21.72 0.30 2.59
C TYR A 115 20.55 1.12 2.05
N LYS A 116 20.74 1.85 0.93
CA LYS A 116 19.65 2.56 0.25
C LYS A 116 18.58 1.59 -0.24
N ASN A 117 18.95 0.59 -1.04
CA ASN A 117 17.99 -0.37 -1.58
C ASN A 117 17.29 -1.15 -0.47
N LEU A 118 18.04 -1.66 0.50
CA LEU A 118 17.49 -2.38 1.65
C LEU A 118 16.47 -1.52 2.42
N SER A 119 16.81 -0.25 2.68
CA SER A 119 15.89 0.69 3.34
C SER A 119 14.60 0.88 2.53
N CYS A 120 14.72 1.09 1.22
CA CYS A 120 13.55 1.24 0.36
C CYS A 120 12.67 -0.01 0.33
N PHE A 121 13.26 -1.21 0.25
CA PHE A 121 12.48 -2.45 0.23
C PHE A 121 11.79 -2.74 1.55
N ILE A 122 12.44 -2.47 2.69
CA ILE A 122 11.81 -2.60 3.99
C ILE A 122 10.68 -1.57 4.15
N LEU A 123 10.89 -0.31 3.75
CA LEU A 123 9.84 0.71 3.76
C LEU A 123 8.66 0.32 2.86
N LEU A 124 8.93 -0.23 1.68
CA LEU A 124 7.91 -0.73 0.76
C LEU A 124 7.14 -1.89 1.38
N TYR A 125 7.83 -2.85 2.00
CA TYR A 125 7.20 -3.96 2.73
C TYR A 125 6.26 -3.44 3.82
N CYS A 126 6.72 -2.52 4.66
CA CYS A 126 5.91 -1.94 5.72
C CYS A 126 4.71 -1.16 5.18
N GLN A 127 4.88 -0.41 4.08
CA GLN A 127 3.77 0.31 3.45
C GLN A 127 2.73 -0.63 2.85
N ILE A 128 3.14 -1.67 2.12
CA ILE A 128 2.19 -2.64 1.57
C ILE A 128 1.47 -3.40 2.68
N ARG A 129 2.19 -3.80 3.74
CA ARG A 129 1.55 -4.44 4.89
C ARG A 129 0.52 -3.53 5.54
N TYR A 130 0.85 -2.24 5.72
CA TYR A 130 -0.11 -1.25 6.22
C TYR A 130 -1.32 -1.09 5.29
N ASP A 131 -1.10 -1.03 3.97
CA ASP A 131 -2.17 -0.92 2.98
C ASP A 131 -3.13 -2.12 3.04
N LEU A 132 -2.59 -3.31 3.36
CA LEU A 132 -3.35 -4.57 3.48
C LEU A 132 -4.10 -4.70 4.83
N SER A 133 -3.41 -4.47 5.96
CA SER A 133 -3.98 -4.74 7.29
C SER A 133 -4.52 -3.50 8.01
N GLY A 134 -4.13 -2.30 7.59
CA GLY A 134 -4.37 -1.06 8.32
C GLY A 134 -3.52 -0.89 9.59
N GLU A 135 -2.62 -1.84 9.89
CA GLU A 135 -1.79 -1.82 11.08
C GLU A 135 -0.41 -1.21 10.79
N GLU A 136 0.00 -0.27 11.63
CA GLU A 136 1.34 0.32 11.54
C GLU A 136 2.40 -0.74 11.82
N PHE A 137 3.32 -0.92 10.87
CA PHE A 137 4.44 -1.84 11.03
C PHE A 137 5.77 -1.09 11.01
N ASN A 138 6.50 -1.17 12.12
CA ASN A 138 7.74 -0.42 12.31
C ASN A 138 8.87 -0.99 11.41
N PRO A 139 9.55 -0.17 10.59
CA PRO A 139 10.67 -0.60 9.76
C PRO A 139 11.83 -1.22 10.52
N LYS A 140 12.04 -0.84 11.79
CA LYS A 140 13.04 -1.48 12.65
C LYS A 140 12.74 -2.96 12.84
N LEU A 141 11.50 -3.29 13.23
CA LEU A 141 11.07 -4.69 13.44
C LEU A 141 11.11 -5.48 12.14
N ALA A 142 10.65 -4.86 11.03
CA ALA A 142 10.75 -5.45 9.71
C ALA A 142 12.21 -5.73 9.32
N GLY A 143 13.10 -4.79 9.62
CA GLY A 143 14.53 -4.95 9.44
C GLY A 143 15.07 -6.11 10.27
N ASP A 144 14.84 -6.11 11.58
CA ASP A 144 15.35 -7.12 12.50
C ASP A 144 14.97 -8.56 12.11
N VAL A 145 13.76 -8.77 11.56
CA VAL A 145 13.31 -10.09 11.06
C VAL A 145 13.99 -10.48 9.73
N ASN A 146 14.38 -9.49 8.93
CA ASN A 146 14.97 -9.70 7.61
C ASN A 146 16.51 -9.64 7.60
N PHE A 147 17.14 -9.12 8.64
CA PHE A 147 18.59 -9.03 8.78
C PHE A 147 19.16 -10.41 9.08
N ARG A 148 20.05 -10.90 8.21
CA ARG A 148 20.64 -12.26 8.33
C ARG A 148 22.11 -12.28 8.69
N GLU A 149 22.82 -11.14 8.67
CA GLU A 149 24.28 -11.12 8.77
C GLU A 149 24.83 -10.51 10.06
N VAL A 150 25.88 -11.16 10.57
CA VAL A 150 26.81 -10.61 11.54
C VAL A 150 27.60 -9.47 10.87
N GLY A 151 27.67 -8.29 11.52
CA GLY A 151 28.37 -7.11 10.96
C GLY A 151 27.48 -6.15 10.16
N PHE A 152 26.16 -6.31 10.22
CA PHE A 152 25.22 -5.31 9.71
C PHE A 152 25.30 -4.00 10.49
N ASN A 153 25.51 -2.87 9.80
CA ASN A 153 25.54 -1.56 10.45
C ASN A 153 24.12 -1.00 10.60
N THR A 154 23.53 -1.23 11.76
CA THR A 154 22.18 -0.76 12.12
C THR A 154 22.07 0.76 12.13
N ASP A 155 23.14 1.48 12.47
CA ASP A 155 23.15 2.94 12.47
C ASP A 155 23.12 3.52 11.06
N THR A 156 23.89 2.94 10.13
CA THR A 156 23.84 3.33 8.71
C THR A 156 22.45 3.04 8.13
N TYR A 157 21.90 1.86 8.41
CA TYR A 157 20.54 1.53 8.00
C TYR A 157 19.50 2.52 8.55
N LYS A 158 19.55 2.82 9.85
CA LYS A 158 18.66 3.78 10.51
C LYS A 158 18.74 5.17 9.89
N LYS A 159 19.96 5.69 9.69
CA LYS A 159 20.19 7.00 9.08
C LYS A 159 19.64 7.05 7.65
N THR A 160 19.95 6.04 6.84
CA THR A 160 19.51 5.98 5.45
C THR A 160 18.00 5.82 5.34
N SER A 161 17.39 4.94 6.14
CA SER A 161 15.94 4.75 6.16
C SER A 161 15.19 6.01 6.59
N ASN A 162 15.62 6.67 7.67
CA ASN A 162 15.01 7.92 8.13
C ASN A 162 15.15 9.05 7.11
N LYS A 163 16.30 9.13 6.42
CA LYS A 163 16.50 10.09 5.33
C LYS A 163 15.50 9.87 4.20
N ILE A 164 15.28 8.63 3.77
CA ILE A 164 14.29 8.30 2.72
C ILE A 164 12.86 8.63 3.19
N VAL A 165 12.53 8.34 4.45
CA VAL A 165 11.23 8.71 5.05
C VAL A 165 11.00 10.22 4.94
N ASP A 166 12.02 11.02 5.25
CA ASP A 166 11.95 12.48 5.17
C ASP A 166 11.86 12.98 3.72
N GLU A 167 12.68 12.44 2.81
CA GLU A 167 12.68 12.80 1.38
C GLU A 167 11.33 12.51 0.70
N LEU A 168 10.74 11.35 1.00
CA LEU A 168 9.47 10.93 0.41
C LEU A 168 8.25 11.47 1.17
N LYS A 169 8.46 12.16 2.30
CA LYS A 169 7.42 12.66 3.21
C LYS A 169 6.45 11.54 3.62
N LEU A 170 7.01 10.40 4.04
CA LEU A 170 6.22 9.27 4.57
C LEU A 170 5.76 9.58 6.01
N ASP A 171 4.88 8.74 6.54
CA ASP A 171 4.37 8.92 7.89
C ASP A 171 5.47 8.74 8.94
N LYS A 172 5.31 9.44 10.07
CA LYS A 172 6.31 9.45 11.15
C LYS A 172 6.54 8.07 11.78
N TYR A 173 5.57 7.15 11.73
CA TYR A 173 5.73 5.80 12.27
C TYR A 173 6.74 4.95 11.47
N PHE A 174 7.07 5.34 10.24
CA PHE A 174 8.15 4.73 9.49
C PHE A 174 9.55 5.17 9.95
N LYS A 175 9.66 6.18 10.83
CA LYS A 175 10.95 6.56 11.38
C LYS A 175 11.42 5.55 12.43
N ILE A 176 12.66 5.10 12.26
CA ILE A 176 13.36 4.26 13.22
C ILE A 176 13.90 5.16 14.34
N LYS A 177 13.46 4.88 15.56
CA LYS A 177 13.85 5.61 16.78
C LYS A 177 15.20 5.17 17.32
#